data_AF-A0A523VYH9-F1
#
_entry.id   AF-A0A523VYH9-F1
#
_cell.length_a   1.000
_cell.length_b   1.000
_cell.length_c   1.000
_cell.angle_alpha   90.00
_cell.angle_beta   90.00
_cell.angle_gamma   90.00
#
_symmetry.space_group_name_H-M   'P 1'
#
loop_
_entity.id
_entity.type
_entity.pdbx_description
1 polymer ?
#
loop_
_entity_poly.entity_id
_entity_poly.type
_entity_poly.pdbx_seq_one_letter_code
_entity_poly.pdbx_strand_id
1 'polypeptide(L)'
;MVFKDIFQLYKIGKELGLSRKEINSVLFFKNRYPLILALMLIVILSVFAILFWNVALILYAKTTEPVYPRGTLYSSISLKDFRDKK
;
A
#
# COMPACT_ATOMS: atom_id res chain seq x y z
N MET A 1 11.91 -7.32 -30.87
CA MET A 1 13.36 -7.57 -30.68
C MET A 1 13.59 -8.80 -29.80
N VAL A 2 13.03 -8.82 -28.58
CA VAL A 2 13.17 -9.89 -27.55
C VAL A 2 12.91 -11.33 -28.04
N PHE A 3 11.92 -11.58 -28.89
CA PHE A 3 11.60 -12.93 -29.37
C PHE A 3 12.68 -13.57 -30.25
N LYS A 4 13.44 -12.78 -31.02
CA LYS A 4 14.54 -13.29 -31.85
C LYS A 4 15.70 -13.77 -30.99
N ASP A 5 16.00 -13.04 -29.92
CA ASP A 5 17.09 -13.35 -28.99
C ASP A 5 16.80 -14.63 -28.20
N ILE A 6 15.54 -14.85 -27.81
CA ILE A 6 15.09 -16.08 -27.13
C ILE A 6 15.27 -17.30 -28.05
N PHE A 7 14.92 -17.16 -29.32
CA PHE A 7 15.05 -18.25 -30.30
C PHE A 7 16.52 -18.60 -30.57
N GLN A 8 17.40 -17.60 -30.63
CA GLN A 8 18.85 -17.81 -30.71
C GLN A 8 19.41 -18.52 -29.48
N LEU A 9 19.02 -18.09 -28.28
CA LEU A 9 19.41 -18.75 -27.02
C LEU A 9 18.96 -20.22 -26.98
N TYR A 10 17.74 -20.51 -27.46
CA TYR A 10 17.24 -21.86 -27.56
C TYR A 10 18.05 -22.72 -28.55
N LYS A 11 18.45 -22.15 -29.69
CA LYS A 11 19.28 -22.82 -30.69
C LYS A 11 20.68 -23.12 -30.16
N ILE A 12 21.32 -22.13 -29.52
CA ILE A 12 22.65 -22.28 -28.89
C ILE A 12 22.60 -23.33 -27.78
N GLY A 13 21.58 -23.29 -26.94
CA GLY A 13 21.41 -24.27 -25.86
C GLY A 13 21.27 -25.69 -26.40
N LYS A 14 20.51 -25.86 -27.48
CA LYS A 14 20.33 -27.15 -28.15
C LYS A 14 21.63 -27.65 -28.81
N GLU A 15 22.42 -26.76 -29.41
CA GLU A 15 23.72 -27.08 -30.01
C GLU A 15 24.76 -27.47 -28.94
N LEU A 16 24.67 -26.92 -27.74
CA LEU A 16 25.50 -27.27 -26.59
C LEU A 16 25.08 -28.58 -25.89
N GLY A 17 24.06 -29.28 -26.40
CA GLY A 17 23.57 -30.53 -25.82
C GLY A 17 22.73 -30.36 -24.55
N LEU A 18 22.30 -29.13 -24.22
CA LEU A 18 21.44 -28.89 -23.08
C LEU A 18 20.05 -29.48 -23.31
N SER A 19 19.51 -30.09 -22.26
CA SER A 19 18.14 -30.56 -22.25
C SER A 19 17.18 -29.36 -22.32
N ARG A 20 15.97 -29.59 -22.87
CA ARG A 20 14.93 -28.55 -22.91
C ARG A 20 14.64 -27.95 -21.54
N LYS A 21 14.76 -28.74 -20.45
CA LYS A 21 14.54 -28.27 -19.08
C LYS A 21 15.60 -27.29 -18.62
N GLU A 22 16.87 -27.50 -18.98
CA GLU A 22 17.99 -26.61 -18.65
C GLU A 22 17.94 -25.32 -19.46
N ILE A 23 17.58 -25.40 -20.73
CA ILE A 23 17.38 -24.20 -21.56
C ILE A 23 16.25 -23.34 -20.98
N ASN A 24 15.14 -23.97 -20.57
CA ASN A 24 14.05 -23.27 -19.91
C ASN A 24 14.49 -22.71 -18.56
N SER A 25 15.23 -23.47 -17.75
CA SER A 25 15.67 -22.97 -16.44
C SER A 25 16.52 -21.71 -16.60
N VAL A 26 17.45 -21.67 -17.56
CA VAL A 26 18.26 -20.47 -17.83
C VAL A 26 17.41 -19.30 -18.35
N LEU A 27 16.43 -19.58 -19.22
CA LEU A 27 15.50 -18.56 -19.73
C LEU A 27 14.62 -17.95 -18.62
N PHE A 28 14.11 -18.81 -17.72
CA PHE A 28 13.26 -18.41 -16.60
C PHE A 28 14.06 -17.84 -15.42
N PHE A 29 15.28 -18.29 -15.16
CA PHE A 29 16.15 -17.72 -14.11
C PHE A 29 16.72 -16.35 -14.49
N LYS A 30 16.76 -16.02 -15.79
CA LYS A 30 17.09 -14.67 -16.26
C LYS A 30 15.91 -13.69 -16.14
N ASN A 31 14.82 -14.03 -15.44
CA ASN A 31 13.83 -13.04 -15.03
C ASN A 31 14.41 -12.12 -13.94
N ARG A 32 15.08 -11.04 -14.39
CA ARG A 32 15.54 -9.89 -13.60
C ARG A 32 14.40 -9.05 -12.99
N TYR A 33 13.23 -9.63 -12.75
CA TYR A 33 12.09 -8.91 -12.20
C TYR A 33 11.88 -9.04 -10.68
N PRO A 34 12.79 -9.59 -9.83
CA PRO A 34 12.48 -9.67 -8.40
C PRO A 34 12.35 -8.28 -7.78
N LEU A 35 13.14 -7.30 -8.26
CA LEU A 35 13.08 -5.93 -7.75
C LEU A 35 11.80 -5.19 -8.19
N ILE A 36 11.41 -5.31 -9.46
CA ILE A 36 10.19 -4.66 -9.99
C ILE A 36 8.94 -5.27 -9.36
N LEU A 37 8.89 -6.60 -9.20
CA LEU A 37 7.81 -7.28 -8.51
C LEU A 37 7.74 -6.89 -7.03
N ALA A 38 8.89 -6.82 -6.34
CA ALA A 38 8.94 -6.35 -4.96
C ALA A 38 8.48 -4.89 -4.82
N LEU A 39 8.90 -4.00 -5.73
CA LEU A 39 8.45 -2.61 -5.77
C LEU A 39 6.94 -2.50 -6.02
N MET A 40 6.40 -3.25 -6.97
CA MET A 40 4.95 -3.31 -7.21
C MET A 40 4.20 -3.80 -5.97
N LEU A 41 4.71 -4.83 -5.30
CA LEU A 41 4.12 -5.34 -4.06
C LEU A 41 4.10 -4.27 -2.96
N ILE A 42 5.20 -3.54 -2.77
CA ILE A 42 5.29 -2.46 -1.79
C ILE A 42 4.27 -1.35 -2.10
N VAL A 43 4.15 -0.95 -3.36
CA VAL A 43 3.16 0.06 -3.78
C VAL A 43 1.75 -0.43 -3.47
N ILE A 44 1.41 -1.67 -3.83
CA ILE A 44 0.09 -2.26 -3.54
C ILE A 44 -0.17 -2.26 -2.03
N LEU A 45 0.77 -2.75 -1.22
CA LEU A 45 0.64 -2.79 0.24
C LEU A 45 0.47 -1.38 0.85
N SER A 46 1.20 -0.38 0.34
CA SER A 46 1.07 1.00 0.82
C SER A 46 -0.32 1.58 0.56
N VAL A 47 -0.92 1.31 -0.60
CA VAL A 47 -2.29 1.74 -0.92
C VAL A 47 -3.28 1.09 0.05
N PHE A 48 -3.15 -0.22 0.28
CA PHE A 48 -3.99 -0.93 1.24
C PHE A 48 -3.84 -0.39 2.67
N ALA A 49 -2.61 -0.09 3.11
CA ALA A 49 -2.36 0.47 4.43
C ALA A 49 -3.02 1.85 4.61
N ILE A 50 -2.95 2.72 3.60
CA ILE A 50 -3.60 4.03 3.62
C ILE A 50 -5.13 3.89 3.69
N LEU A 51 -5.70 3.01 2.87
CA LEU A 51 -7.15 2.76 2.89
C LEU A 51 -7.60 2.21 4.24
N PHE A 52 -6.86 1.25 4.80
CA PHE A 52 -7.13 0.69 6.11
C PHE A 52 -7.08 1.75 7.22
N TRP A 53 -6.06 2.61 7.19
CA TRP A 53 -5.91 3.70 8.16
C TRP A 53 -7.10 4.67 8.15
N ASN A 54 -7.59 5.05 6.96
CA ASN A 54 -8.75 5.92 6.83
C ASN A 54 -10.02 5.26 7.40
N VAL A 55 -10.24 3.98 7.11
CA VAL A 55 -11.39 3.23 7.65
C VAL A 55 -11.31 3.14 9.17
N ALA A 56 -10.13 2.84 9.72
CA ALA A 56 -9.90 2.79 11.15
C ALA A 56 -10.18 4.14 11.85
N LEU A 57 -9.75 5.25 11.26
CA LEU A 57 -10.03 6.59 11.78
C LEU A 57 -11.53 6.91 11.81
N ILE A 58 -12.28 6.53 10.76
CA ILE A 58 -13.72 6.76 10.70
C ILE A 58 -14.45 5.94 11.77
N LEU A 59 -14.06 4.67 11.94
CA LEU A 59 -14.58 3.81 13.00
C LEU A 59 -14.27 4.38 14.39
N TYR A 60 -13.03 4.80 14.61
CA TYR A 60 -12.61 5.42 15.87
C TYR A 60 -13.42 6.68 16.19
N ALA A 61 -13.57 7.58 15.21
CA ALA A 61 -14.34 8.81 15.37
C ALA A 61 -15.82 8.56 15.68
N LYS A 62 -16.40 7.46 15.18
CA LYS A 62 -17.76 7.04 15.55
C LYS A 62 -17.84 6.49 16.98
N THR A 63 -16.81 5.78 17.43
CA THR A 63 -16.78 5.24 18.81
C THR A 63 -16.49 6.29 19.87
N THR A 64 -15.79 7.37 19.50
CA THR A 64 -15.59 8.54 20.35
C THR A 64 -16.72 9.54 20.12
N GLU A 65 -17.95 9.17 20.47
CA GLU A 65 -19.00 10.18 20.60
C GLU A 65 -18.55 11.21 21.65
N PRO A 66 -18.69 12.52 21.39
CA PRO A 66 -18.33 13.53 22.38
C PRO A 66 -19.19 13.29 23.63
N VAL A 67 -18.53 13.13 24.78
CA VAL A 67 -19.15 13.05 26.11
C VAL A 67 -20.02 14.28 26.41
N TYR A 68 -19.86 15.35 25.61
CA TYR A 68 -20.65 16.57 25.67
C TYR A 68 -21.70 16.59 24.53
N PRO A 69 -23.00 16.71 24.85
CA PRO A 69 -24.04 16.88 23.85
C PRO A 69 -23.82 18.15 23.03
N ARG A 70 -23.72 18.01 21.70
CA ARG A 70 -23.70 19.15 20.76
C ARG A 70 -25.01 19.93 20.88
N GLY A 71 -24.91 21.26 20.99
CA GLY A 71 -26.08 22.14 21.10
C GLY A 71 -26.50 22.47 22.54
N THR A 72 -25.74 22.06 23.55
CA THR A 72 -25.96 22.53 24.92
C THR A 72 -25.24 23.85 25.16
N LEU A 73 -26.03 24.89 25.42
CA LEU A 73 -25.55 26.15 25.98
C LEU A 73 -25.25 25.89 27.47
N TYR A 74 -24.06 25.37 27.78
CA TYR A 74 -23.58 25.48 29.15
C TYR A 74 -23.56 26.97 29.49
N SER A 75 -24.12 27.34 30.65
CA SER A 75 -24.08 28.73 31.11
C SER A 75 -22.62 29.14 31.21
N SER A 76 -22.10 29.79 30.17
CA SER A 76 -20.82 30.46 30.20
C SER A 76 -21.05 31.70 31.06
N ILE A 77 -20.97 31.52 32.38
CA ILE A 77 -20.91 32.66 33.28
C ILE A 77 -19.66 33.42 32.84
N SER A 78 -19.88 34.55 32.19
CA SER A 78 -18.81 35.39 31.72
C SER A 78 -18.20 36.03 32.94
N LEU A 79 -16.87 36.22 32.97
CA LEU A 79 -16.21 37.01 34.02
C LEU A 79 -16.84 38.42 34.16
N LYS A 80 -17.55 38.89 33.14
CA LYS A 80 -18.35 40.12 33.15
C LYS A 80 -19.56 40.05 34.07
N ASP A 81 -20.19 38.89 34.23
CA ASP A 81 -21.39 38.69 35.08
C ASP A 81 -21.06 38.78 36.58
N PHE A 82 -19.78 38.61 36.93
CA PHE A 82 -19.28 38.85 38.29
C PHE A 82 -18.97 40.32 38.56
N ARG A 83 -18.92 41.18 37.52
CA ARG A 83 -18.56 42.59 37.66
C ARG A 83 -19.74 43.46 38.12
N ASP A 84 -20.97 43.06 37.80
CA ASP A 84 -22.19 43.75 38.19
C ASP A 84 -22.75 43.33 39.57
N LYS A 85 -22.10 42.37 40.25
CA LYS A 85 -22.35 42.12 41.68
C LYS A 85 -21.42 42.97 42.54
N LYS A 86 -21.69 44.27 42.62
CA LYS A 86 -21.14 45.13 43.66
C LYS A 86 -22.13 46.18 44.12
#